data_AF-A0A522WRL9-F1
#
_entry.id   AF-A0A522WRL9-F1
#
_cell.length_a   1.000
_cell.length_b   1.000
_cell.length_c   1.000
_cell.angle_alpha   90.00
_cell.angle_beta   90.00
_cell.angle_gamma   90.00
#
_symmetry.space_group_name_H-M   'P 1'
#
loop_
_entity.id
_entity.type
_entity.pdbx_description
1 polymer ?
#
loop_
_entity_poly.entity_id
_entity_poly.type
_entity_poly.pdbx_seq_one_letter_code
_entity_poly.pdbx_strand_id
1 'polypeptide(L)'
;MNVNFRTMTSIGVLATVMIGGASMPVYANPQSTIQQERAAHPNLVKAIDEMKAALKDLEAAPDNFGGNKAVAMDSIKQGIHAVKKALYYRLNMSDADIDKAQ
;
A
#
# COMPACT_ATOMS: atom_id res chain seq x y z
N MET A 1 45.15 22.80 9.82
CA MET A 1 44.91 21.47 10.42
C MET A 1 44.58 20.52 9.28
N ASN A 2 45.44 19.53 9.04
CA ASN A 2 45.33 18.53 7.96
C ASN A 2 44.69 17.25 8.50
N VAL A 3 43.79 16.62 7.73
CA VAL A 3 43.59 15.16 7.50
C VAL A 3 42.52 15.02 6.39
N ASN A 4 42.83 14.63 5.14
CA ASN A 4 43.17 13.32 4.54
C ASN A 4 42.01 12.33 4.31
N PHE A 5 41.70 12.16 3.01
CA PHE A 5 41.45 10.93 2.23
C PHE A 5 40.31 9.96 2.60
N ARG A 6 39.42 9.69 1.63
CA ARG A 6 39.28 8.37 0.99
C ARG A 6 38.47 8.43 -0.31
N THR A 7 39.17 8.13 -1.40
CA THR A 7 38.66 7.68 -2.70
C THR A 7 37.74 6.45 -2.58
N MET A 8 36.62 6.47 -3.31
CA MET A 8 36.03 5.26 -3.90
C MET A 8 35.83 5.51 -5.39
N THR A 9 36.71 4.91 -6.16
CA THR A 9 36.74 4.83 -7.62
C THR A 9 35.65 3.93 -8.18
N SER A 10 35.25 4.24 -9.43
CA SER A 10 34.74 3.33 -10.48
C SER A 10 33.36 2.70 -10.25
N ILE A 11 32.39 2.78 -11.17
CA ILE A 11 32.47 2.35 -12.57
C ILE A 11 31.83 3.41 -13.49
N GLY A 12 32.57 3.79 -14.54
CA GLY A 12 32.06 4.63 -15.61
C GLY A 12 31.00 3.89 -16.44
N VAL A 13 29.87 4.55 -16.68
CA VAL A 13 29.03 4.25 -17.83
C VAL A 13 29.40 5.26 -18.91
N LEU A 14 30.38 4.89 -19.73
CA LEU A 14 30.67 5.54 -20.99
C LEU A 14 29.56 5.11 -21.97
N ALA A 15 28.39 5.74 -21.87
CA ALA A 15 27.34 5.58 -22.87
C ALA A 15 27.68 6.51 -24.04
N THR A 16 28.34 5.95 -25.04
CA THR A 16 28.56 6.55 -26.35
C THR A 16 27.24 7.12 -26.88
N VAL A 17 27.23 8.43 -27.12
CA VAL A 17 26.13 9.15 -27.76
C VAL A 17 25.96 8.61 -29.17
N MET A 18 24.87 7.89 -29.42
CA MET A 18 24.35 7.63 -30.77
C MET A 18 23.24 8.64 -31.05
N ILE A 19 23.55 9.63 -31.89
CA ILE A 19 22.60 10.58 -32.46
C ILE A 19 21.70 9.79 -33.42
N GLY A 20 20.46 9.56 -33.01
CA GLY A 20 19.39 8.96 -33.82
C GLY A 20 18.06 9.15 -33.10
N GLY A 21 17.34 10.21 -33.44
CA GLY A 21 16.15 10.67 -32.73
C GLY A 21 14.99 9.68 -32.75
N ALA A 22 14.73 9.07 -31.61
CA ALA A 22 13.39 8.81 -31.11
C ALA A 22 13.49 8.90 -29.58
N SER A 23 13.17 10.06 -29.03
CA SER A 23 12.95 10.23 -27.60
C SER A 23 11.79 9.31 -27.22
N MET A 24 12.12 8.10 -26.77
CA MET A 24 11.16 7.18 -26.19
C MET A 24 10.59 7.92 -24.97
N PRO A 25 9.29 8.25 -24.92
CA PRO A 25 8.72 8.79 -23.71
C PRO A 25 8.96 7.77 -22.62
N VAL A 26 9.82 8.10 -21.65
CA VAL A 26 9.83 7.41 -20.37
C VAL A 26 8.46 7.73 -19.79
N TYR A 27 7.50 6.84 -20.00
CA TYR A 27 6.24 6.86 -19.28
C TYR A 27 6.63 6.58 -17.82
N ALA A 28 6.92 7.65 -17.08
CA ALA A 28 6.89 7.59 -15.63
C ALA A 28 5.47 7.13 -15.30
N ASN A 29 5.33 5.85 -14.94
CA ASN A 29 4.06 5.36 -14.44
C ASN A 29 3.74 6.25 -13.24
N PRO A 30 2.68 7.09 -13.28
CA PRO A 30 2.43 7.99 -12.19
C PRO A 30 2.27 7.11 -10.94
N GLN A 31 3.21 7.26 -10.00
CA GLN A 31 3.15 6.52 -8.76
C GLN A 31 1.82 6.91 -8.11
N SER A 32 0.86 5.98 -8.12
CA SER A 32 -0.44 6.21 -7.49
C SER A 32 -0.21 6.62 -6.04
N THR A 33 -1.08 7.46 -5.51
CA THR A 33 -1.11 7.79 -4.09
C THR A 33 -2.28 7.06 -3.42
N ILE A 34 -2.23 6.90 -2.09
CA ILE A 34 -3.35 6.34 -1.30
C ILE A 34 -4.67 7.05 -1.65
N GLN A 35 -4.65 8.39 -1.77
CA GLN A 35 -5.86 9.15 -2.07
C GLN A 35 -6.38 8.91 -3.48
N GLN A 36 -5.49 8.77 -4.47
CA GLN A 36 -5.90 8.42 -5.83
C GLN A 36 -6.51 7.02 -5.89
N GLU A 37 -5.92 6.04 -5.20
CA GLU A 37 -6.46 4.68 -5.13
C GLU A 37 -7.84 4.64 -4.48
N ARG A 38 -8.02 5.35 -3.35
CA ARG A 38 -9.33 5.47 -2.69
C ARG A 38 -10.37 6.15 -3.57
N ALA A 39 -9.99 7.23 -4.26
CA ALA A 39 -10.89 7.97 -5.15
C ALA A 39 -11.27 7.13 -6.39
N ALA A 40 -10.36 6.30 -6.88
CA ALA A 40 -10.62 5.40 -8.01
C ALA A 40 -11.52 4.22 -7.62
N HIS A 41 -11.51 3.80 -6.35
CA HIS A 41 -12.20 2.60 -5.86
C HIS A 41 -13.14 2.88 -4.67
N PRO A 42 -14.15 3.76 -4.82
CA PRO A 42 -15.01 4.18 -3.70
C PRO A 42 -15.78 3.02 -3.06
N ASN A 43 -16.14 1.99 -3.82
CA ASN A 43 -16.85 0.82 -3.30
C ASN A 43 -15.97 -0.05 -2.38
N LEU A 44 -14.66 -0.14 -2.65
CA LEU A 44 -13.73 -0.86 -1.77
C LEU A 44 -13.52 -0.10 -0.46
N VAL A 45 -13.42 1.23 -0.54
CA VAL A 45 -13.36 2.09 0.66
C VAL A 45 -14.62 1.91 1.51
N LYS A 46 -15.80 1.95 0.88
CA LYS A 46 -17.08 1.73 1.57
C LYS A 46 -17.13 0.35 2.24
N ALA A 47 -16.70 -0.70 1.55
CA ALA A 47 -16.67 -2.05 2.11
C ALA A 47 -15.75 -2.15 3.33
N ILE A 48 -14.57 -1.50 3.29
CA ILE A 48 -13.67 -1.42 4.44
C ILE A 48 -14.37 -0.74 5.63
N ASP A 49 -15.08 0.37 5.39
CA ASP A 49 -15.74 1.11 6.47
C ASP A 49 -16.96 0.37 7.03
N GLU A 50 -17.73 -0.33 6.19
CA GLU A 50 -18.82 -1.22 6.62
C GLU A 50 -18.30 -2.39 7.46
N MET A 51 -17.18 -3.00 7.07
CA MET A 51 -16.53 -4.04 7.86
C MET A 51 -16.03 -3.51 9.22
N LYS A 52 -15.45 -2.31 9.28
CA LYS A 52 -15.07 -1.67 10.56
C LYS A 52 -16.29 -1.41 11.44
N ALA A 53 -17.41 -0.97 10.86
CA ALA A 53 -18.65 -0.75 11.59
C ALA A 53 -19.18 -2.08 12.17
N ALA A 54 -19.21 -3.14 11.36
CA ALA A 54 -19.60 -4.48 11.82
C ALA A 54 -18.69 -5.01 12.94
N LEU A 55 -17.38 -4.76 12.86
CA LEU A 55 -16.44 -5.13 13.93
C LEU A 55 -16.79 -4.41 15.24
N LYS A 56 -17.07 -3.11 15.17
CA LYS A 56 -17.47 -2.30 16.34
C LYS A 56 -18.79 -2.79 16.94
N ASP A 57 -19.77 -3.12 16.10
CA ASP A 57 -21.06 -3.63 16.56
C ASP A 57 -20.90 -4.99 17.24
N LEU A 58 -20.07 -5.88 16.68
CA LEU A 58 -19.72 -7.15 17.33
C LEU A 58 -19.01 -6.93 18.66
N GLU A 59 -18.01 -6.04 18.72
CA GLU A 59 -17.29 -5.71 19.95
C GLU A 59 -18.24 -5.25 21.07
N ALA A 60 -19.17 -4.35 20.73
CA ALA A 60 -20.14 -3.79 21.67
C ALA A 60 -21.26 -4.77 22.07
N ALA A 61 -21.53 -5.81 21.28
CA ALA A 61 -22.59 -6.76 21.56
C ALA A 61 -22.34 -7.55 22.87
N PRO A 62 -23.31 -7.67 23.79
CA PRO A 62 -23.16 -8.49 24.99
C PRO A 62 -23.25 -10.00 24.70
N ASP A 63 -23.91 -10.38 23.60
CA ASP A 63 -24.06 -11.78 23.19
C ASP A 63 -22.78 -12.30 22.51
N ASN A 64 -22.48 -13.59 22.69
CA ASN A 64 -21.41 -14.31 22.02
C ASN A 64 -21.90 -15.02 20.74
N PHE A 65 -23.20 -14.92 20.41
CA PHE A 65 -23.82 -15.51 19.21
C PHE A 65 -23.54 -17.01 19.08
N GLY A 66 -23.72 -17.75 20.18
CA GLY A 66 -23.44 -19.19 20.23
C GLY A 66 -21.95 -19.55 20.15
N GLY A 67 -21.04 -18.64 20.51
CA GLY A 67 -19.59 -18.85 20.44
C GLY A 67 -18.91 -18.24 19.20
N ASN A 68 -19.68 -17.67 18.28
CA ASN A 68 -19.19 -17.21 16.98
C ASN A 68 -18.64 -15.78 16.99
N LYS A 69 -18.86 -15.00 18.06
CA LYS A 69 -18.44 -13.59 18.11
C LYS A 69 -16.95 -13.41 17.80
N ALA A 70 -16.09 -14.15 18.50
CA ALA A 70 -14.64 -14.03 18.33
C ALA A 70 -14.19 -14.40 16.90
N VAL A 71 -14.76 -15.46 16.33
CA VAL A 71 -14.43 -15.94 14.98
C VAL A 71 -14.88 -14.94 13.91
N ALA A 72 -16.08 -14.36 14.08
CA ALA A 72 -16.58 -13.32 13.18
C ALA A 72 -15.70 -12.07 13.22
N MET A 73 -15.31 -11.63 14.42
CA MET A 73 -14.41 -10.48 14.59
C MET A 73 -13.05 -10.71 13.91
N ASP A 74 -12.46 -11.88 14.07
CA ASP A 74 -11.18 -12.22 13.44
C ASP A 74 -11.29 -12.27 11.91
N SER A 75 -12.35 -12.90 11.41
CA SER A 75 -12.64 -12.98 9.97
C SER A 75 -12.81 -11.59 9.35
N ILE A 76 -13.48 -10.67 10.04
CA ILE A 76 -13.64 -9.29 9.59
C ILE A 76 -12.30 -8.55 9.57
N LYS A 77 -11.45 -8.72 10.59
CA LYS A 77 -10.10 -8.11 10.62
C LYS A 77 -9.25 -8.59 9.45
N GLN A 78 -9.25 -9.89 9.19
CA GLN A 78 -8.56 -10.47 8.02
C GLN A 78 -9.14 -9.95 6.70
N GLY A 79 -10.47 -9.83 6.61
CA GLY A 79 -11.15 -9.27 5.44
C GLY A 79 -10.77 -7.82 5.16
N ILE A 80 -10.74 -6.96 6.20
CA ILE A 80 -10.28 -5.57 6.09
C ILE A 80 -8.85 -5.52 5.53
N HIS A 81 -7.94 -6.32 6.09
CA HIS A 81 -6.55 -6.39 5.64
C HIS A 81 -6.46 -6.84 4.17
N ALA A 82 -7.17 -7.89 3.78
CA ALA A 82 -7.18 -8.40 2.40
C ALA A 82 -7.72 -7.36 1.41
N VAL A 83 -8.82 -6.67 1.74
CA VAL A 83 -9.37 -5.63 0.87
C VAL A 83 -8.43 -4.43 0.76
N LYS A 84 -7.76 -4.04 1.86
CA LYS A 84 -6.71 -3.00 1.81
C LYS A 84 -5.52 -3.41 0.94
N LYS A 85 -5.10 -4.67 0.96
CA LYS A 85 -4.05 -5.20 0.06
C LYS A 85 -4.45 -5.11 -1.40
N ALA A 86 -5.69 -5.42 -1.72
CA ALA A 86 -6.21 -5.25 -3.08
C ALA A 86 -6.25 -3.78 -3.49
N LEU A 87 -6.76 -2.89 -2.61
CA LEU A 87 -6.89 -1.46 -2.86
C LEU A 87 -5.53 -0.78 -3.09
N TYR A 88 -4.51 -1.15 -2.32
CA TYR A 88 -3.19 -0.53 -2.36
C TYR A 88 -2.13 -1.35 -3.12
N TYR A 89 -2.54 -2.36 -3.90
CA TYR A 89 -1.63 -3.23 -4.64
C TYR A 89 -0.60 -2.46 -5.48
N ARG A 90 -1.04 -1.39 -6.16
CA ARG A 90 -0.17 -0.56 -7.03
C ARG A 90 0.86 0.27 -6.26
N LEU A 91 0.69 0.43 -4.96
CA LEU A 91 1.56 1.23 -4.11
C LEU A 91 2.78 0.46 -3.60
N ASN A 92 2.82 -0.87 -3.81
CA ASN A 92 3.87 -1.77 -3.30
C ASN A 92 4.17 -1.56 -1.80
N MET A 93 3.12 -1.25 -1.03
CA MET A 93 3.23 -0.99 0.41
C MET A 93 3.49 -2.30 1.16
N SER A 94 4.23 -2.21 2.26
CA SER A 94 4.33 -3.34 3.19
C SER A 94 2.98 -3.58 3.88
N ASP A 95 2.72 -4.81 4.33
CA ASP A 95 1.50 -5.15 5.06
C ASP A 95 1.28 -4.22 6.29
N ALA A 96 2.36 -3.84 6.97
CA ALA A 96 2.30 -2.91 8.10
C ALA A 96 1.91 -1.48 7.69
N ASP A 97 2.29 -1.03 6.50
CA ASP A 97 1.90 0.29 5.99
C ASP A 97 0.46 0.29 5.48
N ILE A 98 0.01 -0.82 4.91
CA ILE A 98 -1.38 -1.04 4.47
C ILE A 98 -2.34 -0.97 5.65
N ASP A 99 -1.98 -1.58 6.78
CA ASP A 99 -2.80 -1.55 8.00
C ASP A 99 -2.90 -0.14 8.59
N LYS A 100 -1.83 0.65 8.48
CA LYS A 100 -1.79 2.06 8.91
C LYS A 100 -2.50 3.01 7.95
N ALA A 101 -2.70 2.63 6.69
CA ALA A 101 -3.39 3.46 5.72
C ALA A 101 -4.84 3.71 6.14
N GLN A 102 -5.18 5.00 6.34
CA GLN A 102 -6.49 5.46 6.80
C GLN A 102 -7.40 5.82 5.64
#